data_AF-A0A962VLH1-F1
#
_entry.id   AF-A0A962VLH1-F1
#
_cell.length_a   1.000
_cell.length_b   1.000
_cell.length_c   1.000
_cell.angle_alpha   90.00
_cell.angle_beta   90.00
_cell.angle_gamma   90.00
#
_symmetry.space_group_name_H-M   'P 1'
#
loop_
_entity.id
_entity.type
_entity.pdbx_description
1 polymer ?
#
loop_
_entity_poly.entity_id
_entity_poly.type
_entity_poly.pdbx_seq_one_letter_code
_entity_poly.pdbx_strand_id
1 'polypeptide(L)'
;MIDPGALNNRVLKTQRHLGKWARREGIEAFRLYDRDIPEFPLAIDRYADWLHVQVFEKKRALQSDEIDAIRSGLAQTLDIVLPQVVIKHRRRQRGLAQYEKLAATTPSFTVGERGLRFEVNLGSYLDTGLFLDHRDTRQMVRERAQDKVFLNLFAYTGSFTFYAAAGGAR
;
A
#
# COMPACT_ATOMS: atom_id res chain seq x y z
N MET A 1 13.41 16.25 18.24
CA MET A 1 13.48 15.08 17.35
C MET A 1 12.50 14.05 17.88
N ILE A 2 11.53 13.60 17.07
CA ILE A 2 10.64 12.53 17.49
C ILE A 2 11.39 11.20 17.44
N ASP A 3 11.26 10.40 18.50
CA ASP A 3 11.72 9.02 18.52
C ASP A 3 10.69 8.11 17.83
N PRO A 4 11.02 7.47 16.70
CA PRO A 4 10.11 6.55 16.01
C PRO A 4 9.93 5.21 16.73
N GLY A 5 10.56 4.97 17.88
CA GLY A 5 10.52 3.71 18.61
C GLY A 5 9.11 3.17 18.88
N ALA A 6 8.17 4.03 19.27
CA ALA A 6 6.77 3.63 19.47
C ALA A 6 6.11 3.15 18.17
N LEU A 7 6.32 3.87 17.07
CA LEU A 7 5.84 3.50 15.74
C LEU A 7 6.46 2.19 15.26
N ASN A 8 7.79 2.07 15.37
CA ASN A 8 8.55 0.89 14.97
C ASN A 8 8.07 -0.37 15.69
N ASN A 9 7.89 -0.29 17.02
CA ASN A 9 7.37 -1.39 17.81
C ASN A 9 5.95 -1.78 17.40
N ARG A 10 5.08 -0.79 17.13
CA ARG A 10 3.71 -1.04 16.66
C ARG A 10 3.71 -1.76 15.31
N VAL A 11 4.47 -1.24 14.35
CA VAL A 11 4.60 -1.79 12.99
C VAL A 11 5.18 -3.21 13.02
N LEU A 12 6.23 -3.44 13.81
CA LEU A 12 6.86 -4.76 13.94
C LEU A 12 5.90 -5.79 14.53
N LYS A 13 5.12 -5.41 15.55
CA LYS A 13 4.10 -6.28 16.14
C LYS A 13 3.03 -6.65 15.10
N THR A 14 2.56 -5.67 14.33
CA THR A 14 1.59 -5.91 13.25
C THR A 14 2.19 -6.79 12.15
N GLN A 15 3.42 -6.55 11.70
CA GLN A 15 4.12 -7.39 10.71
C GLN A 15 4.24 -8.84 11.18
N ARG A 16 4.60 -9.07 12.45
CA ARG A 16 4.73 -10.44 13.00
C ARG A 16 3.39 -11.17 13.05
N HIS A 17 2.31 -10.44 13.33
CA HIS A 17 0.97 -11.00 13.37
C HIS A 17 0.40 -11.22 11.97
N LEU A 18 0.25 -10.15 11.19
CA LEU A 18 -0.35 -10.19 9.85
C LEU A 18 0.52 -10.91 8.84
N GLY A 19 1.85 -10.87 8.96
CA GLY A 19 2.74 -11.56 8.02
C GLY A 19 2.56 -13.08 8.02
N LYS A 20 2.16 -13.69 9.14
CA LYS A 20 1.82 -15.13 9.18
C LYS A 20 0.56 -15.42 8.37
N TRP A 21 -0.47 -14.59 8.56
CA TRP A 21 -1.71 -14.66 7.78
C TRP A 21 -1.44 -14.41 6.29
N ALA A 22 -0.70 -13.36 5.96
CA ALA A 22 -0.41 -12.96 4.60
C ALA A 22 0.31 -14.07 3.83
N ARG A 23 1.31 -14.72 4.45
CA ARG A 23 1.98 -15.89 3.84
C ARG A 23 1.03 -17.05 3.59
N ARG A 24 0.14 -17.37 4.54
CA ARG A 24 -0.84 -18.46 4.39
C ARG A 24 -1.82 -18.20 3.24
N GLU A 25 -2.24 -16.95 3.07
CA GLU A 25 -3.19 -16.53 2.04
C GLU A 25 -2.53 -16.19 0.69
N GLY A 26 -1.20 -16.26 0.58
CA GLY A 26 -0.46 -15.82 -0.61
C GLY A 26 -0.65 -14.33 -0.90
N ILE A 27 -0.56 -13.49 0.13
CA ILE A 27 -0.71 -12.03 0.08
C ILE A 27 0.64 -11.37 0.36
N GLU A 28 1.06 -10.49 -0.53
CA GLU A 28 2.31 -9.72 -0.38
C GLU A 28 2.06 -8.25 -0.06
N ALA A 29 0.82 -7.76 -0.16
CA ALA A 29 0.48 -6.37 0.12
C ALA A 29 -0.57 -6.22 1.24
N PHE A 30 -0.28 -5.47 2.31
CA PHE A 30 -1.21 -5.27 3.44
C PHE A 30 -0.83 -4.07 4.31
N ARG A 31 -1.82 -3.53 5.05
CA ARG A 31 -1.62 -2.39 5.95
C ARG A 31 -0.94 -2.82 7.26
N LEU A 32 0.11 -2.11 7.63
CA LEU A 32 0.84 -2.30 8.89
C LEU A 32 0.44 -1.31 9.99
N TYR A 33 -0.01 -0.11 9.60
CA TYR A 33 -0.32 0.97 10.53
C TYR A 33 -1.28 1.98 9.90
N ASP A 34 -2.26 2.49 10.67
CA ASP A 34 -3.22 3.50 10.20
C ASP A 34 -3.51 4.58 11.25
N ARG A 35 -2.59 5.54 11.41
CA ARG A 35 -2.82 6.74 12.25
C ARG A 35 -3.24 6.39 13.69
N ASP A 36 -2.77 5.26 14.22
CA ASP A 36 -3.11 4.77 15.57
C ASP A 36 -2.54 5.68 16.67
N ILE A 37 -1.38 6.31 16.41
CA ILE A 37 -0.62 7.13 17.34
C ILE A 37 -0.72 8.60 16.89
N PRO A 38 -1.22 9.53 17.73
CA PRO A 38 -1.43 10.94 17.36
C PRO A 38 -0.18 11.63 16.77
N GLU A 39 0.99 11.33 17.32
CA GLU A 39 2.28 11.88 16.91
C GLU A 39 2.67 11.46 15.49
N PHE A 40 2.15 10.32 15.00
CA PHE A 40 2.47 9.75 13.70
C PHE A 40 1.22 9.74 12.80
N PRO A 41 0.87 10.89 12.18
CA PRO A 41 -0.29 11.02 11.31
C PRO A 41 -0.02 10.42 9.93
N LEU A 42 0.31 9.14 9.88
CA LEU A 42 0.70 8.43 8.66
C LEU A 42 -0.03 7.08 8.56
N ALA A 43 -0.06 6.51 7.35
CA ALA A 43 -0.42 5.12 7.12
C ALA A 43 0.76 4.41 6.47
N ILE A 44 0.98 3.14 6.83
CA ILE A 44 2.08 2.33 6.30
C ILE A 44 1.48 1.08 5.71
N ASP A 45 1.70 0.89 4.41
CA ASP A 45 1.32 -0.31 3.68
C ASP A 45 2.60 -1.03 3.23
N ARG A 46 2.64 -2.35 3.42
CA ARG A 46 3.69 -3.22 2.87
C ARG A 46 3.28 -3.70 1.49
N TYR A 47 4.24 -3.80 0.57
CA TYR A 47 4.12 -4.38 -0.77
C TYR A 47 5.37 -5.21 -1.08
N ALA A 48 5.31 -6.53 -0.86
CA ALA A 48 6.49 -7.41 -0.88
C ALA A 48 7.60 -6.86 0.03
N ASP A 49 8.75 -6.46 -0.54
CA ASP A 49 9.89 -5.88 0.19
C ASP A 49 9.89 -4.34 0.20
N TRP A 50 8.78 -3.73 -0.20
CA TRP A 50 8.62 -2.28 -0.21
C TRP A 50 7.66 -1.80 0.87
N LEU A 51 7.88 -0.58 1.33
CA LEU A 51 6.94 0.17 2.16
C LEU A 51 6.44 1.38 1.42
N HIS A 52 5.14 1.60 1.50
CA HIS A 52 4.49 2.83 1.09
C HIS A 52 3.99 3.55 2.34
N VAL A 53 4.59 4.70 2.63
CA VAL A 53 4.30 5.52 3.81
C VAL A 53 3.57 6.78 3.34
N GLN A 54 2.31 6.93 3.75
CA GLN A 54 1.47 8.06 3.40
C GLN A 54 1.36 9.02 4.58
N VAL A 55 1.87 10.24 4.45
CA VAL A 55 1.83 11.28 5.48
C VAL A 55 0.59 12.16 5.31
N PHE A 56 -0.19 12.32 6.38
CA PHE A 56 -1.43 13.13 6.41
C PHE A 56 -1.20 14.45 7.16
N GLU A 57 -0.78 15.48 6.42
CA GLU A 57 -0.37 16.79 6.99
C GLU A 57 -1.49 17.56 7.72
N LYS A 58 -2.77 17.18 7.55
CA LYS A 58 -3.90 17.87 8.20
C LYS A 58 -3.91 17.75 9.72
N LYS A 59 -3.40 16.64 10.27
CA LYS A 59 -3.38 16.42 11.73
C LYS A 59 -2.16 17.07 12.37
N ARG A 60 -1.02 16.93 11.70
CA ARG A 60 0.27 17.50 12.09
C ARG A 60 1.22 17.43 10.90
N ALA A 61 1.95 18.51 10.65
CA ALA A 61 3.02 18.51 9.67
C ALA A 61 4.29 17.92 10.31
N LEU A 62 4.76 16.80 9.76
CA LEU A 62 6.06 16.23 10.12
C LEU A 62 7.17 17.03 9.41
N GLN A 63 8.23 17.33 10.14
CA GLN A 63 9.43 17.97 9.59
C GLN A 63 10.29 16.95 8.82
N SER A 64 11.19 17.44 7.96
CA SER A 64 12.03 16.57 7.12
C SER A 64 12.91 15.62 7.94
N ASP A 65 13.49 16.08 9.04
CA ASP A 65 14.30 15.27 9.96
C ASP A 65 13.47 14.16 10.63
N GLU A 66 12.22 14.44 10.98
CA GLU A 66 11.29 13.43 11.52
C GLU A 66 10.94 12.38 10.48
N ILE A 67 10.74 12.79 9.22
CA ILE A 67 10.46 11.88 8.10
C ILE A 67 11.66 10.97 7.84
N ASP A 68 12.88 11.51 7.83
CA ASP A 68 14.10 10.74 7.63
C ASP A 68 14.35 9.75 8.79
N ALA A 69 14.08 10.17 10.02
CA ALA A 69 14.15 9.31 11.20
C ALA A 69 13.13 8.16 11.14
N ILE A 70 11.88 8.46 10.76
CA ILE A 70 10.83 7.45 10.56
C ILE A 70 11.22 6.49 9.44
N ARG A 71 11.67 7.01 8.29
CA ARG A 71 12.07 6.20 7.13
C ARG A 71 13.18 5.23 7.48
N SER A 72 14.22 5.72 8.17
CA SER A 72 15.36 4.91 8.59
C SER A 72 15.00 3.90 9.67
N GLY A 73 14.17 4.30 10.64
CA GLY A 73 13.66 3.43 11.69
C GLY A 73 12.83 2.26 11.13
N LEU A 74 11.95 2.54 10.17
CA LEU A 74 11.14 1.51 9.51
C LEU A 74 11.99 0.54 8.69
N ALA A 75 12.94 1.07 7.90
CA ALA A 75 13.88 0.29 7.10
C ALA A 75 14.65 -0.71 7.99
N GLN A 76 15.25 -0.23 9.08
CA GLN A 76 15.98 -1.07 10.03
C GLN A 76 15.07 -2.08 10.73
N THR A 77 13.90 -1.65 11.19
CA THR A 77 12.98 -2.49 12.00
C THR A 77 12.42 -3.66 11.20
N LEU A 78 12.18 -3.45 9.90
CA LEU A 78 11.57 -4.44 9.02
C LEU A 78 12.55 -5.13 8.08
N ASP A 79 13.85 -4.84 8.22
CA ASP A 79 14.92 -5.34 7.35
C ASP A 79 14.65 -5.07 5.86
N ILE A 80 14.40 -3.79 5.54
CA ILE A 80 14.11 -3.30 4.20
C ILE A 80 15.16 -2.26 3.82
N VAL A 81 15.67 -2.29 2.59
CA VAL A 81 16.66 -1.29 2.16
C VAL A 81 16.00 0.09 2.00
N LEU A 82 16.70 1.15 2.39
CA LEU A 82 16.17 2.52 2.38
C LEU A 82 15.50 2.97 1.07
N PRO A 83 16.01 2.63 -0.14
CA PRO A 83 15.35 2.98 -1.39
C PRO A 83 13.95 2.37 -1.57
N GLN A 84 13.64 1.28 -0.86
CA GLN A 84 12.35 0.59 -0.90
C GLN A 84 11.31 1.15 0.09
N VAL A 85 11.70 2.12 0.93
CA VAL A 85 10.77 2.85 1.80
C VAL A 85 10.38 4.15 1.10
N VAL A 86 9.21 4.14 0.45
CA VAL A 86 8.68 5.26 -0.34
C VAL A 86 7.75 6.10 0.52
N ILE A 87 8.07 7.38 0.68
CA ILE A 87 7.25 8.36 1.39
C ILE A 87 6.42 9.16 0.39
N LYS A 88 5.11 9.28 0.63
CA LYS A 88 4.22 10.18 -0.10
C LYS A 88 3.50 11.14 0.84
N HIS A 89 3.47 12.41 0.45
CA HIS A 89 2.73 13.43 1.15
C HIS A 89 1.31 13.55 0.55
N ARG A 90 0.30 13.23 1.34
CA ARG A 90 -1.12 13.37 0.94
C ARG A 90 -1.56 14.80 1.17
N ARG A 91 -1.25 15.70 0.23
CA ARG A 91 -1.86 17.04 0.17
C ARG A 91 -3.15 16.98 -0.62
N ARG A 92 -4.18 17.73 -0.19
CA ARG A 92 -5.33 18.01 -1.06
C ARG A 92 -4.82 18.91 -2.18
N GLN A 93 -4.54 18.34 -3.33
CA GLN A 93 -4.33 19.13 -4.54
C GLN A 93 -5.68 19.78 -4.90
N ARG A 94 -5.70 21.12 -5.00
CA ARG A 94 -6.82 21.89 -5.53
C ARG A 94 -6.46 22.31 -6.96
N GLY A 95 -7.39 22.19 -7.90
CA GLY A 95 -7.19 22.60 -9.30
C GLY A 95 -6.44 21.58 -10.18
N LEU A 96 -5.88 22.04 -11.30
CA LEU A 96 -5.24 21.22 -12.34
C LEU A 96 -3.92 20.53 -11.91
N ALA A 97 -3.44 20.79 -10.70
CA ALA A 97 -2.22 20.19 -10.13
C ALA A 97 -2.36 18.69 -9.75
N GLN A 98 -3.49 18.06 -10.12
CA GLN A 98 -3.83 16.67 -9.81
C GLN A 98 -2.96 15.64 -10.57
N TYR A 99 -2.20 16.07 -11.58
CA TYR A 99 -1.44 15.19 -12.49
C TYR A 99 0.06 15.51 -12.57
N GLU A 100 0.65 16.15 -11.56
CA GLU A 100 2.11 16.27 -11.52
C GLU A 100 2.74 14.96 -11.06
N LYS A 101 3.51 14.33 -11.96
CA LYS A 101 4.44 13.26 -11.65
C LYS A 101 5.35 13.73 -10.51
N LEU A 102 5.22 13.12 -9.34
CA LEU A 102 6.19 13.32 -8.26
C LEU A 102 7.57 12.88 -8.76
N ALA A 103 8.58 13.74 -8.58
CA ALA A 103 9.89 13.70 -9.23
C ALA A 103 10.77 12.45 -8.99
N ALA A 104 10.27 11.42 -8.29
CA ALA A 104 10.95 10.15 -8.08
C ALA A 104 10.19 9.02 -8.80
N THR A 105 10.71 8.59 -9.95
CA THR A 105 10.22 7.38 -10.65
C THR A 105 10.64 6.14 -9.87
N THR A 106 9.81 5.71 -8.93
CA THR A 106 9.90 4.35 -8.39
C THR A 106 9.56 3.37 -9.52
N PRO A 107 10.33 2.28 -9.72
CA PRO A 107 9.98 1.27 -10.72
C PRO A 107 8.62 0.64 -10.39
N SER A 108 7.90 0.24 -11.43
CA SER A 108 6.80 -0.70 -11.25
C SER A 108 7.35 -2.07 -10.89
N PHE A 109 6.63 -2.80 -10.05
CA PHE A 109 6.95 -4.18 -9.68
C PHE A 109 5.67 -4.95 -9.39
N THR A 110 5.78 -6.26 -9.21
CA THR A 110 4.62 -7.12 -9.02
C THR A 110 4.48 -7.56 -7.57
N VAL A 111 3.23 -7.63 -7.08
CA VAL A 111 2.86 -8.25 -5.81
C VAL A 111 1.84 -9.36 -6.01
N GLY A 112 1.92 -10.40 -5.19
CA GLY A 112 1.00 -11.51 -5.13
C GLY A 112 -0.21 -11.25 -4.22
N GLU A 113 -1.38 -11.72 -4.65
CA GLU A 113 -2.58 -11.78 -3.83
C GLU A 113 -3.44 -13.00 -4.26
N ARG A 114 -3.59 -14.00 -3.38
CA ARG A 114 -4.46 -15.19 -3.57
C ARG A 114 -4.25 -15.92 -4.91
N GLY A 115 -2.99 -16.10 -5.29
CA GLY A 115 -2.58 -16.77 -6.53
C GLY A 115 -2.63 -15.89 -7.78
N LEU A 116 -2.96 -14.61 -7.64
CA LEU A 116 -2.91 -13.62 -8.72
C LEU A 116 -1.74 -12.65 -8.48
N ARG A 117 -1.29 -12.01 -9.56
CA ARG A 117 -0.15 -11.10 -9.57
C ARG A 117 -0.60 -9.74 -10.11
N PHE A 118 -0.28 -8.67 -9.37
CA PHE A 118 -0.67 -7.30 -9.70
C PHE A 118 0.55 -6.41 -9.83
N GLU A 119 0.61 -5.64 -10.90
CA GLU A 119 1.61 -4.58 -11.04
C GLU A 119 1.23 -3.39 -10.15
N VAL A 120 2.22 -2.88 -9.42
CA VAL A 120 2.08 -1.72 -8.52
C VAL A 120 3.21 -0.73 -8.78
N ASN A 121 2.94 0.54 -8.51
CA ASN A 121 3.93 1.61 -8.55
C ASN A 121 3.76 2.52 -7.34
N LEU A 122 4.73 2.52 -6.43
CA LEU A 122 4.58 3.21 -5.16
C LEU A 122 4.93 4.69 -5.18
N GLY A 123 5.51 5.23 -6.26
CA GLY A 123 6.03 6.61 -6.30
C GLY A 123 5.47 7.49 -7.40
N SER A 124 5.19 6.94 -8.58
CA SER A 124 4.97 7.71 -9.81
C SER A 124 3.57 8.31 -9.93
N TYR A 125 2.58 7.75 -9.22
CA TYR A 125 1.16 8.14 -9.30
C TYR A 125 0.59 8.44 -7.92
N LEU A 126 -0.61 9.03 -7.85
CA LEU A 126 -1.30 9.26 -6.57
C LEU A 126 -1.56 7.95 -5.82
N ASP A 127 -2.10 6.96 -6.52
CA ASP A 127 -2.42 5.63 -6.01
C ASP A 127 -1.32 4.62 -6.39
N THR A 128 -1.36 3.43 -5.78
CA THR A 128 -0.31 2.42 -5.91
C THR A 128 -0.55 1.38 -7.00
N GLY A 129 -1.71 1.39 -7.66
CA GLY A 129 -2.13 0.36 -8.61
C GLY A 129 -3.00 -0.74 -8.02
N LEU A 130 -3.07 -0.89 -6.69
CA LEU A 130 -3.87 -1.90 -6.02
C LEU A 130 -4.45 -1.39 -4.69
N PHE A 131 -5.78 -1.30 -4.63
CA PHE A 131 -6.53 -0.94 -3.42
C PHE A 131 -6.68 -2.15 -2.50
N LEU A 132 -6.04 -2.09 -1.32
CA LEU A 132 -5.91 -3.23 -0.40
C LEU A 132 -7.20 -3.57 0.35
N ASP A 133 -8.05 -2.57 0.57
CA ASP A 133 -9.37 -2.66 1.22
C ASP A 133 -10.39 -3.45 0.39
N HIS A 134 -10.25 -3.47 -0.93
CA HIS A 134 -11.12 -4.24 -1.83
C HIS A 134 -10.76 -5.73 -1.96
N ARG A 135 -9.77 -6.24 -1.22
CA ARG A 135 -9.27 -7.62 -1.35
C ARG A 135 -10.37 -8.68 -1.23
N ASP A 136 -11.19 -8.60 -0.20
CA ASP A 136 -12.22 -9.61 0.04
C ASP A 136 -13.37 -9.47 -0.95
N THR A 137 -13.72 -8.24 -1.34
CA THR A 137 -14.68 -8.00 -2.42
C THR A 137 -14.21 -8.59 -3.75
N ARG A 138 -12.91 -8.47 -4.07
CA ARG A 138 -12.33 -9.09 -5.27
C ARG A 138 -12.47 -10.62 -5.23
N GLN A 139 -12.19 -11.23 -4.09
CA GLN A 139 -12.38 -12.67 -3.89
C GLN A 139 -13.84 -13.10 -4.07
N MET A 140 -14.78 -12.34 -3.50
CA MET A 140 -16.22 -12.59 -3.70
C MET A 140 -16.64 -12.52 -5.17
N VAL A 141 -16.02 -11.65 -5.97
CA VAL A 141 -16.26 -11.59 -7.42
C VAL A 141 -15.75 -12.87 -8.10
N ARG A 142 -14.51 -13.28 -7.81
CA ARG A 142 -13.95 -14.53 -8.36
C ARG A 142 -14.82 -15.75 -8.06
N GLU A 143 -15.28 -15.90 -6.83
CA GLU A 143 -16.13 -17.01 -6.39
C GLU A 143 -17.49 -17.05 -7.09
N ARG A 144 -17.94 -15.93 -7.67
CA ARG A 144 -19.27 -15.77 -8.29
C ARG A 144 -19.22 -15.60 -9.80
N ALA A 145 -18.03 -15.62 -10.41
CA ALA A 145 -17.80 -15.22 -11.79
C ALA A 145 -18.03 -16.34 -12.82
N GLN A 146 -18.02 -17.61 -12.41
CA GLN A 146 -18.09 -18.77 -13.30
C GLN A 146 -19.23 -18.65 -14.32
N ASP A 147 -18.88 -18.72 -15.60
CA ASP A 147 -19.75 -18.65 -16.79
C ASP A 147 -20.59 -17.37 -16.92
N LYS A 148 -20.25 -16.31 -16.18
CA LYS A 148 -20.94 -15.02 -16.26
C LYS A 148 -20.18 -14.01 -17.11
N VAL A 149 -20.94 -13.14 -17.78
CA VAL A 149 -20.40 -11.94 -18.40
C VAL A 149 -20.16 -10.90 -17.29
N PHE A 150 -18.93 -10.46 -17.13
CA PHE A 150 -18.54 -9.49 -16.10
C PHE A 150 -18.27 -8.11 -16.70
N LEU A 151 -19.03 -7.10 -16.27
CA LEU A 151 -18.82 -5.70 -16.63
C LEU A 151 -18.17 -4.95 -15.46
N ASN A 152 -16.96 -4.44 -15.68
CA ASN A 152 -16.22 -3.66 -14.69
C ASN A 152 -16.19 -2.18 -15.07
N LEU A 153 -17.07 -1.38 -14.48
CA LEU A 153 -17.08 0.07 -14.64
C LEU A 153 -16.19 0.73 -13.59
N PHE A 154 -15.49 1.80 -13.95
CA PHE A 154 -14.49 2.45 -13.09
C PHE A 154 -13.36 1.50 -12.68
N ALA A 155 -12.93 0.67 -13.64
CA ALA A 155 -12.05 -0.48 -13.42
C ALA A 155 -10.68 -0.14 -12.84
N TYR A 156 -10.22 1.11 -12.92
CA TYR A 156 -8.87 1.54 -12.57
C TYR A 156 -7.83 0.65 -13.29
N THR A 157 -7.04 -0.14 -12.55
CA THR A 157 -6.06 -1.09 -13.08
C THR A 157 -6.64 -2.47 -13.41
N GLY A 158 -7.96 -2.63 -13.37
CA GLY A 158 -8.64 -3.87 -13.77
C GLY A 158 -8.55 -5.00 -12.74
N SER A 159 -8.18 -4.73 -11.49
CA SER A 159 -7.99 -5.79 -10.48
C SER A 159 -9.22 -6.71 -10.29
N PHE A 160 -10.43 -6.16 -10.34
CA PHE A 160 -11.67 -6.95 -10.32
C PHE A 160 -11.89 -7.79 -11.59
N THR A 161 -11.52 -7.27 -12.77
CA THR A 161 -11.57 -8.02 -14.03
C THR A 161 -10.64 -9.22 -13.96
N PHE A 162 -9.44 -9.06 -13.39
CA PHE A 162 -8.49 -10.15 -13.23
C PHE A 162 -9.02 -11.24 -12.30
N TYR A 163 -9.66 -10.86 -11.19
CA TYR A 163 -10.34 -11.81 -10.30
C TYR A 163 -11.54 -12.49 -10.97
N ALA A 164 -12.35 -11.76 -11.74
CA ALA A 164 -13.47 -12.34 -12.47
C ALA A 164 -13.00 -13.37 -13.52
N ALA A 165 -11.98 -13.03 -14.31
CA ALA A 165 -11.37 -13.94 -15.27
C ALA A 165 -10.80 -15.20 -14.59
N ALA A 166 -10.08 -15.03 -13.47
CA ALA A 166 -9.57 -16.14 -12.66
C ALA A 166 -10.67 -16.98 -11.97
N GLY A 167 -11.91 -16.51 -12.00
CA GLY A 167 -13.11 -17.21 -11.51
C GLY A 167 -13.98 -17.78 -12.63
N GLY A 168 -13.52 -17.75 -13.89
CA GLY A 168 -14.22 -18.34 -15.03
C GLY A 168 -15.27 -17.43 -15.68
N ALA A 169 -15.16 -16.10 -15.54
CA ALA A 169 -15.98 -15.18 -16.33
C ALA A 169 -15.77 -15.37 -17.84
N ARG A 170 -16.83 -15.16 -18.63
CA ARG A 170 -16.86 -15.24 -20.09
C ARG A 170 -16.63 -13.89 -20.75
#